data_AF-A0A2T3NHC7-F1
#
_entry.id   AF-A0A2T3NHC7-F1
#
_cell.length_a   1.000
_cell.length_b   1.000
_cell.length_c   1.000
_cell.angle_alpha   90.00
_cell.angle_beta   90.00
_cell.angle_gamma   90.00
#
_symmetry.space_group_name_H-M   'P 1'
#
loop_
_entity.id
_entity.type
_entity.pdbx_description
1 polymer ?
#
loop_
_entity_poly.entity_id
_entity_poly.type
_entity_poly.pdbx_seq_one_letter_code
_entity_poly.pdbx_strand_id
1 'polypeptide(L)'
;MKTELINSETKLAIDNQLSEWLQLNEKGIDSVPYKAAIVGTDGNAYRTITVSGLDGLFKLSNDLSSFGLVDLLKDSAPVRGYEAIYVMKEKS
;
A
#
# COMPACT_ATOMS: atom_id res chain seq x y z
N MET A 1 9.60 -2.23 -6.23
CA MET A 1 8.17 -2.46 -6.01
C MET A 1 7.41 -2.21 -7.30
N LYS A 2 6.21 -2.79 -7.45
CA LYS A 2 5.27 -2.53 -8.56
C LYS A 2 3.94 -2.07 -7.98
N THR A 3 3.23 -1.17 -8.66
CA THR A 3 1.91 -0.71 -8.24
C THR A 3 0.88 -0.86 -9.36
N GLU A 4 -0.37 -1.12 -8.97
CA GLU A 4 -1.51 -1.19 -9.88
C GLU A 4 -2.63 -0.34 -9.30
N LEU A 5 -3.17 0.58 -10.12
CA LEU A 5 -4.37 1.35 -9.78
C LEU A 5 -5.59 0.55 -10.22
N ILE A 6 -6.43 0.14 -9.26
CA ILE A 6 -7.65 -0.66 -9.48
C ILE A 6 -8.83 0.26 -9.80
N ASN A 7 -9.00 1.32 -8.99
CA ASN A 7 -10.10 2.26 -9.14
C ASN A 7 -9.60 3.69 -8.87
N SER A 8 -9.62 4.53 -9.90
CA SER A 8 -9.21 5.93 -9.78
C SER A 8 -10.28 6.82 -9.15
N GLU A 9 -11.55 6.41 -9.15
CA GLU A 9 -12.67 7.22 -8.66
C GLU A 9 -12.69 7.32 -7.13
N THR A 10 -12.18 6.29 -6.45
CA THR A 10 -12.20 6.18 -4.99
C THR A 10 -10.82 6.46 -4.38
N LYS A 11 -9.91 7.04 -5.17
CA LYS A 11 -8.55 7.38 -4.73
C LYS A 11 -8.56 8.37 -3.57
N LEU A 12 -7.55 8.25 -2.73
CA LEU A 12 -7.34 9.17 -1.61
C LEU A 12 -6.85 10.54 -2.11
N ALA A 13 -7.08 11.59 -1.32
CA ALA A 13 -6.60 12.94 -1.65
C ALA A 13 -5.07 13.02 -1.80
N ILE A 14 -4.33 12.15 -1.09
CA ILE A 14 -2.87 12.04 -1.15
C ILE A 14 -2.36 11.29 -2.39
N ASP A 15 -3.23 10.73 -3.23
CA ASP A 15 -2.83 9.78 -4.28
C ASP A 15 -1.90 10.38 -5.33
N ASN A 16 -1.97 11.69 -5.59
CA ASN A 16 -1.03 12.34 -6.50
C ASN A 16 0.41 12.28 -5.96
N GLN A 17 0.62 12.69 -4.71
CA GLN A 17 1.93 12.64 -4.04
C GLN A 17 2.41 11.20 -3.85
N LEU A 18 1.48 10.30 -3.51
CA LEU A 18 1.77 8.88 -3.37
C LEU A 18 2.20 8.26 -4.71
N SER A 19 1.53 8.61 -5.83
CA SER A 19 1.85 8.09 -7.16
C SER A 19 3.25 8.53 -7.60
N GLU A 20 3.61 9.79 -7.38
CA GLU A 20 4.96 10.29 -7.65
C GLU A 20 6.01 9.52 -6.83
N TRP A 21 5.75 9.33 -5.53
CA TRP A 21 6.65 8.56 -4.67
C TRP A 21 6.77 7.09 -5.11
N LEU A 22 5.66 6.44 -5.47
CA LEU A 22 5.65 5.06 -5.96
C LEU A 22 6.46 4.90 -7.24
N GLN A 23 6.34 5.87 -8.16
CA GLN A 23 7.09 5.88 -9.41
C GLN A 23 8.60 6.04 -9.18
N LEU A 24 9.00 6.93 -8.26
CA LEU A 24 10.41 7.12 -7.89
C LEU A 24 11.02 5.89 -7.21
N ASN A 25 10.20 5.06 -6.56
CA ASN A 25 10.63 3.86 -5.85
C ASN A 25 10.32 2.56 -6.61
N GLU A 26 9.88 2.66 -7.87
CA GLU A 26 9.61 1.51 -8.71
C GLU A 26 10.90 0.72 -8.95
N LYS A 27 10.83 -0.58 -8.68
CA LYS A 27 11.97 -1.52 -8.81
C LYS A 27 11.44 -2.89 -9.18
N GLY A 28 12.26 -3.68 -9.85
CA GLY A 28 11.97 -5.09 -10.13
C GLY A 28 11.65 -5.89 -8.87
N ILE A 29 10.90 -6.97 -9.03
CA ILE A 29 10.65 -7.95 -7.97
C ILE A 29 11.65 -9.08 -8.17
N ASP A 30 12.63 -9.16 -7.27
CA ASP A 30 13.81 -10.04 -7.31
C ASP A 30 13.75 -11.19 -6.30
N SER A 31 12.71 -11.21 -5.46
CA SER A 31 12.50 -12.19 -4.39
C SER A 31 11.01 -12.52 -4.24
N VAL A 32 10.64 -13.24 -3.18
CA VAL A 32 9.23 -13.61 -2.91
C VAL A 32 8.36 -12.35 -2.92
N PRO A 33 7.30 -12.29 -3.75
CA PRO A 33 6.43 -11.12 -3.83
C PRO A 33 5.50 -11.05 -2.62
N TYR A 34 5.46 -9.90 -1.96
CA TYR A 34 4.49 -9.57 -0.92
C TYR A 34 3.53 -8.52 -1.46
N LYS A 35 2.23 -8.79 -1.40
CA LYS A 35 1.18 -7.92 -1.95
C LYS A 35 0.50 -7.15 -0.83
N ALA A 36 0.32 -5.86 -1.02
CA ALA A 36 -0.43 -4.99 -0.13
C ALA A 36 -1.53 -4.23 -0.88
N ALA A 37 -2.57 -3.85 -0.16
CA ALA A 37 -3.67 -3.03 -0.67
C ALA A 37 -3.69 -1.66 0.01
N ILE A 38 -4.12 -0.64 -0.71
CA ILE A 38 -4.52 0.65 -0.12
C ILE A 38 -6.01 0.82 -0.36
N VAL A 39 -6.73 1.11 0.71
CA VAL A 39 -8.18 1.26 0.72
C VAL A 39 -8.57 2.70 0.39
N GLY A 40 -9.54 2.85 -0.49
CA GLY A 40 -10.07 4.11 -0.97
C GLY A 40 -11.17 4.67 -0.08
N THR A 41 -11.79 5.76 -0.52
CA THR A 41 -12.88 6.44 0.19
C THR A 41 -14.16 5.61 0.30
N ASP A 42 -14.30 4.56 -0.51
CA ASP A 42 -15.44 3.64 -0.53
C ASP A 42 -15.23 2.38 0.32
N GLY A 43 -14.09 2.27 1.02
CA GLY A 43 -13.75 1.10 1.83
C GLY A 43 -13.23 -0.10 1.02
N ASN A 44 -13.08 0.02 -0.30
CA ASN A 44 -12.48 -1.01 -1.15
C ASN A 44 -11.03 -0.69 -1.52
N ALA A 45 -10.26 -1.71 -1.90
CA ALA A 45 -8.92 -1.49 -2.42
C ALA A 45 -8.99 -0.70 -3.74
N TYR A 46 -8.42 0.50 -3.76
CA TYR A 46 -8.35 1.32 -4.96
C TYR A 46 -6.98 1.17 -5.66
N ARG A 47 -5.97 0.70 -4.92
CA ARG A 47 -4.59 0.49 -5.40
C ARG A 47 -3.98 -0.73 -4.73
N THR A 48 -3.13 -1.45 -5.45
CA THR A 48 -2.23 -2.46 -4.88
C THR A 48 -0.78 -2.10 -5.07
N ILE A 49 0.06 -2.62 -4.17
CA ILE A 49 1.51 -2.49 -4.21
C ILE A 49 2.10 -3.87 -3.97
N THR A 50 3.06 -4.27 -4.81
CA THR A 50 3.82 -5.50 -4.65
C THR A 50 5.28 -5.16 -4.38
N VAL A 51 5.86 -5.75 -3.34
CA VAL A 51 7.24 -5.54 -2.90
C VAL A 51 8.02 -6.85 -2.88
N SER A 52 9.34 -6.74 -2.92
CA SER A 52 10.29 -7.84 -2.81
C SER A 52 10.56 -8.17 -1.34
N GLY A 53 10.18 -9.36 -0.90
CA GLY A 53 10.52 -9.89 0.42
C GLY A 53 9.85 -9.15 1.59
N LEU A 54 10.02 -9.72 2.78
CA LEU A 54 9.45 -9.18 4.01
C LEU A 54 10.05 -7.80 4.37
N ASP A 55 11.35 -7.62 4.14
CA ASP A 55 12.03 -6.33 4.32
C ASP A 55 11.42 -5.23 3.44
N GLY A 56 11.00 -5.59 2.23
CA GLY A 56 10.28 -4.68 1.33
C GLY A 56 8.94 -4.26 1.90
N LEU A 57 8.23 -5.19 2.56
CA LEU A 57 6.94 -4.91 3.21
C LEU A 57 7.13 -3.99 4.41
N PHE A 58 8.11 -4.25 5.28
CA PHE A 58 8.43 -3.38 6.42
C PHE A 58 8.81 -1.96 5.99
N LYS A 59 9.65 -1.81 4.96
CA LYS A 59 10.00 -0.50 4.41
C LYS A 59 8.77 0.22 3.87
N LEU A 60 7.93 -0.50 3.12
CA LEU A 60 6.67 0.04 2.62
C LEU A 60 5.78 0.55 3.76
N SER A 61 5.61 -0.22 4.84
CA SER A 61 4.80 0.22 5.98
C SER A 61 5.33 1.50 6.63
N ASN A 62 6.65 1.59 6.81
CA ASN A 62 7.28 2.79 7.37
C ASN A 62 7.09 4.00 6.46
N ASP A 63 7.31 3.85 5.16
CA ASP A 63 7.17 4.95 4.20
C ASP A 63 5.71 5.40 4.08
N LEU A 64 4.77 4.46 3.96
CA LEU A 64 3.33 4.78 3.88
C LEU A 64 2.80 5.44 5.17
N SER A 65 3.39 5.15 6.33
CA SER A 65 3.04 5.83 7.59
C SER A 65 3.28 7.34 7.53
N SER A 66 4.28 7.80 6.76
CA SER A 66 4.56 9.23 6.55
C SER A 66 3.47 9.94 5.73
N PHE A 67 2.72 9.19 4.93
CA PHE A 67 1.53 9.66 4.20
C PHE A 67 0.25 9.59 5.04
N GLY A 68 0.34 9.13 6.30
CA GLY A 68 -0.81 8.93 7.18
C GLY A 68 -1.56 7.62 6.95
N LEU A 69 -0.96 6.67 6.20
CA LEU A 69 -1.52 5.34 5.99
C LEU A 69 -1.06 4.38 7.09
N VAL A 70 -1.99 3.61 7.64
CA VAL A 70 -1.72 2.62 8.69
C VAL A 70 -2.11 1.23 8.22
N ASP A 71 -1.27 0.24 8.53
CA ASP A 71 -1.55 -1.16 8.23
C ASP A 71 -2.53 -1.75 9.25
N LEU A 72 -3.70 -2.18 8.76
CA LEU A 72 -4.72 -2.86 9.56
C LEU A 72 -4.35 -4.31 9.89
N LEU A 73 -3.43 -4.91 9.13
CA LEU A 73 -3.04 -6.31 9.32
C LEU A 73 -1.76 -6.49 10.14
N LYS A 74 -1.19 -5.40 10.68
CA LYS A 74 0.11 -5.43 11.36
C LYS A 74 0.25 -6.54 12.42
N ASP A 75 -0.83 -6.84 13.15
CA ASP A 75 -0.90 -7.87 14.19
C ASP A 75 -1.89 -9.00 13.83
N SER A 76 -2.20 -9.18 12.54
CA SER A 76 -3.18 -10.13 12.04
C SER A 76 -2.63 -11.01 10.90
N ALA A 77 -3.31 -12.12 10.63
CA ALA A 77 -2.97 -12.98 9.50
C ALA A 77 -3.29 -12.29 8.15
N PRO A 78 -2.59 -12.66 7.07
CA PRO A 78 -2.88 -12.14 5.73
C PRO A 78 -4.34 -12.39 5.31
N VAL A 79 -4.96 -11.41 4.66
CA VAL A 79 -6.38 -11.48 4.25
C VAL A 79 -6.48 -11.37 2.74
N ARG A 80 -7.17 -12.32 2.10
CA ARG A 80 -7.42 -12.35 0.64
C ARG A 80 -6.16 -12.22 -0.22
N GLY A 81 -5.04 -12.77 0.25
CA GLY A 81 -3.74 -12.69 -0.44
C GLY A 81 -3.04 -11.34 -0.31
N TYR A 82 -3.50 -10.48 0.60
CA TYR A 82 -2.79 -9.28 1.03
C TYR A 82 -2.10 -9.51 2.36
N GLU A 83 -0.81 -9.20 2.37
CA GLU A 83 0.09 -9.26 3.51
C GLU A 83 -0.02 -7.99 4.38
N ALA A 84 -0.51 -6.89 3.79
CA ALA A 84 -0.81 -5.64 4.48
C ALA A 84 -2.02 -4.95 3.83
N ILE A 85 -2.83 -4.27 4.65
CA ILE A 85 -3.97 -3.46 4.18
C ILE A 85 -3.85 -2.07 4.80
N TYR A 86 -3.57 -1.09 3.96
CA TYR A 86 -3.35 0.29 4.37
C TYR A 86 -4.63 1.12 4.26
N VAL A 87 -4.97 1.82 5.35
CA VAL A 87 -6.07 2.79 5.40
C VAL A 87 -5.56 4.14 5.86
N MET A 88 -6.24 5.23 5.47
CA MET A 88 -5.96 6.55 6.05
C MET A 88 -6.29 6.55 7.53
N LYS A 89 -5.34 6.97 8.36
CA LYS A 89 -5.60 7.25 9.76
C LYS A 89 -6.52 8.46 9.85
N GLU A 90 -7.74 8.28 10.33
CA GLU A 90 -8.62 9.40 10.65
C GLU A 90 -7.94 10.29 11.67
N LYS A 91 -7.93 11.61 11.43
CA LYS A 91 -7.55 12.58 12.44
C LYS A 91 -8.67 12.61 13.48
N SER A 92 -8.44 11.94 14.60
CA SER A 92 -9.26 12.09 15.82
C SER A 92 -9.18 13.51 16.35
#